data_AF-A0A941FJW2-F1
#
_entry.id   AF-A0A941FJW2-F1
#
_cell.length_a   1.000
_cell.length_b   1.000
_cell.length_c   1.000
_cell.angle_alpha   90.00
_cell.angle_beta   90.00
_cell.angle_gamma   90.00
#
_symmetry.space_group_name_H-M   'P 1'
#
loop_
_entity.id
_entity.type
_entity.pdbx_description
1 polymer ?
#
loop_
_entity_poly.entity_id
_entity_poly.type
_entity_poly.pdbx_seq_one_letter_code
_entity_poly.pdbx_strand_id
1 'polypeptide(L)'
;MKSSASQRVQQLAFGSMDYAFDINATITKNAHELLYARSQLVVTSRAAGVGPPIDTVFVDIKDHKGFLAETQLVKELGFQGKLIIHPDQVDLVNQVFTPSPEEIEEAERIVSAFEQALVKGKAFCSLKGK
;
A
#
# COMPACT_ATOMS: atom_id res chain seq x y z
N MET A 1 -15.20 14.29 -5.74
CA MET A 1 -16.51 13.60 -5.64
C MET A 1 -16.19 12.18 -5.17
N LYS A 2 -16.60 11.75 -3.96
CA LYS A 2 -16.34 10.38 -3.49
C LYS A 2 -17.28 9.44 -4.24
N SER A 3 -16.81 8.80 -5.31
CA SER A 3 -17.59 7.81 -6.06
C SER A 3 -17.40 6.43 -5.43
N SER A 4 -18.06 6.19 -4.30
CA SER A 4 -18.19 4.85 -3.71
C SER A 4 -19.64 4.38 -3.81
N ALA A 5 -19.87 3.05 -3.86
CA ALA A 5 -21.22 2.48 -3.90
C ALA A 5 -22.05 2.82 -2.65
N SER A 6 -21.40 3.17 -1.54
CA SER A 6 -22.02 3.63 -0.30
C SER A 6 -21.04 4.46 0.51
N GLN A 7 -21.56 5.46 1.23
CA GLN A 7 -20.78 6.28 2.17
C GLN A 7 -20.21 5.47 3.34
N ARG A 8 -20.75 4.26 3.59
CA ARG A 8 -20.27 3.36 4.66
C ARG A 8 -18.98 2.63 4.28
N VAL A 9 -18.64 2.56 2.99
CA VAL A 9 -17.41 1.90 2.54
C VAL A 9 -16.21 2.73 2.98
N GLN A 10 -15.39 2.18 3.88
CA GLN A 10 -14.19 2.84 4.38
C GLN A 10 -12.92 2.39 3.64
N GLN A 11 -12.89 1.15 3.15
CA GLN A 11 -11.69 0.54 2.61
C GLN A 11 -12.05 -0.64 1.70
N LEU A 12 -11.13 -1.00 0.81
CA LEU A 12 -11.25 -2.17 -0.04
C LEU A 12 -10.19 -3.20 0.39
N ALA A 13 -10.53 -4.49 0.32
CA ALA A 13 -9.61 -5.58 0.55
C ALA A 13 -9.58 -6.49 -0.69
N PHE A 14 -8.40 -7.00 -1.05
CA PHE A 14 -8.23 -7.81 -2.23
C PHE A 14 -8.30 -9.32 -1.91
N GLY A 15 -9.34 -10.00 -2.40
CA GLY A 15 -9.45 -11.46 -2.35
C GLY A 15 -8.78 -12.11 -3.55
N SER A 16 -7.45 -12.28 -3.52
CA SER A 16 -6.70 -12.74 -4.70
C SER A 16 -7.02 -14.17 -5.13
N MET A 17 -7.33 -15.07 -4.19
CA MET A 17 -7.63 -16.46 -4.48
C MET A 17 -8.90 -16.57 -5.32
N ASP A 18 -9.99 -15.96 -4.85
CA ASP A 18 -11.27 -15.95 -5.55
C ASP A 18 -11.14 -15.23 -6.90
N TYR A 19 -10.44 -14.10 -6.93
CA TYR A 19 -10.16 -13.37 -8.16
C TYR A 19 -9.41 -14.23 -9.19
N ALA A 20 -8.33 -14.90 -8.78
CA ALA A 20 -7.52 -15.71 -9.68
C ALA A 20 -8.33 -16.88 -10.24
N PHE A 21 -9.12 -17.56 -9.41
CA PHE A 21 -9.98 -18.65 -9.86
C PHE A 21 -11.10 -18.18 -10.80
N ASP A 22 -11.72 -17.04 -10.52
CA ASP A 22 -12.77 -16.46 -11.37
C ASP A 22 -12.28 -16.17 -12.80
N ILE A 23 -11.05 -15.65 -12.91
CA ILE A 23 -10.45 -15.34 -14.22
C ILE A 23 -9.64 -16.48 -14.83
N ASN A 24 -9.65 -17.67 -14.22
CA ASN A 24 -8.82 -18.83 -14.62
C ASN A 24 -7.31 -18.55 -14.64
N ALA A 25 -6.83 -17.66 -13.77
CA ALA A 25 -5.41 -17.45 -13.55
C ALA A 25 -4.81 -18.55 -12.66
N THR A 26 -3.55 -18.88 -12.91
CA THR A 26 -2.76 -19.73 -12.01
C THR A 26 -2.04 -18.85 -11.02
N ILE A 27 -2.22 -19.12 -9.73
CA ILE A 27 -1.48 -18.42 -8.68
C ILE A 27 -0.04 -18.91 -8.68
N THR A 28 0.88 -17.97 -8.89
CA THR A 28 2.30 -18.25 -8.94
C THR A 28 3.00 -17.65 -7.73
N LYS A 29 4.23 -18.11 -7.45
CA LYS A 29 5.00 -17.61 -6.31
C LYS A 29 5.37 -16.13 -6.43
N ASN A 30 5.50 -15.60 -7.66
CA ASN A 30 5.84 -14.19 -7.86
C ASN A 30 4.60 -13.29 -7.96
N ALA A 31 3.40 -13.87 -7.99
CA ALA A 31 2.12 -13.16 -8.02
C ALA A 31 2.00 -12.09 -9.13
N HIS A 32 2.72 -12.26 -10.25
CA HIS A 32 2.71 -11.30 -11.36
C HIS A 32 1.33 -11.18 -11.99
N GLU A 33 0.56 -12.26 -12.01
CA GLU A 33 -0.82 -12.32 -12.49
C GLU A 33 -1.77 -11.38 -11.70
N LEU A 34 -1.40 -11.00 -10.48
CA LEU A 34 -2.18 -10.10 -9.63
C LEU A 34 -1.82 -8.62 -9.81
N LEU A 35 -0.73 -8.30 -10.52
CA LEU A 35 -0.19 -6.94 -10.57
C LEU A 35 -1.20 -5.92 -11.12
N TYR A 36 -1.91 -6.28 -12.19
CA TYR A 36 -2.94 -5.41 -12.78
C TYR A 36 -4.07 -5.13 -11.78
N ALA A 37 -4.63 -6.18 -11.20
CA ALA A 37 -5.74 -6.08 -10.24
C ALA A 37 -5.34 -5.26 -9.01
N ARG A 38 -4.15 -5.51 -8.46
CA ARG A 38 -3.57 -4.75 -7.34
C ARG A 38 -3.44 -3.26 -7.68
N SER A 39 -2.83 -2.95 -8.82
CA SER A 39 -2.63 -1.57 -9.26
C SER A 39 -3.97 -0.85 -9.50
N GLN A 40 -4.92 -1.53 -10.15
CA GLN A 40 -6.26 -0.99 -10.38
C GLN A 40 -6.99 -0.71 -9.06
N LEU A 41 -6.85 -1.60 -8.07
CA LEU A 41 -7.50 -1.44 -6.77
C LEU A 41 -6.97 -0.20 -6.02
N VAL A 42 -5.65 0.05 -6.03
CA VAL A 42 -5.05 1.25 -5.43
C VAL A 42 -5.61 2.51 -6.07
N VAL A 43 -5.59 2.58 -7.40
CA VAL A 43 -6.11 3.74 -8.15
C VAL A 43 -7.60 3.95 -7.86
N THR A 44 -8.38 2.87 -7.84
CA THR A 44 -9.82 2.90 -7.59
C THR A 44 -10.13 3.37 -6.17
N SER A 45 -9.41 2.87 -5.17
CA SER A 45 -9.56 3.29 -3.77
C SER A 45 -9.30 4.79 -3.62
N ARG A 46 -8.23 5.28 -4.25
CA ARG A 46 -7.87 6.70 -4.22
C ARG A 46 -8.90 7.57 -4.93
N ALA A 47 -9.36 7.16 -6.11
CA ALA A 47 -10.38 7.88 -6.88
C ALA A 47 -11.73 7.93 -6.16
N ALA A 48 -12.11 6.85 -5.48
CA ALA A 48 -13.34 6.78 -4.67
C ALA A 48 -13.24 7.63 -3.38
N GLY A 49 -12.04 8.05 -2.97
CA GLY A 49 -11.82 8.81 -1.74
C GLY A 49 -12.09 8.01 -0.47
N VAL A 50 -11.88 6.70 -0.55
CA VAL A 50 -11.87 5.78 0.60
C VAL A 50 -10.42 5.55 1.06
N GLY A 51 -10.23 4.85 2.18
CA GLY A 51 -8.90 4.53 2.70
C GLY A 51 -8.06 3.74 1.69
N PRO A 52 -6.72 3.73 1.84
CA PRO A 52 -5.85 2.91 1.00
C PRO A 52 -6.27 1.43 1.08
N PRO A 53 -6.18 0.64 -0.01
CA PRO A 53 -6.64 -0.73 0.04
C PRO A 53 -5.74 -1.61 0.92
N ILE A 54 -6.29 -2.76 1.33
CA ILE A 54 -5.60 -3.84 2.05
C ILE A 54 -5.32 -4.97 1.06
N ASP A 55 -4.07 -5.43 1.02
CA ASP A 55 -3.64 -6.49 0.12
C ASP A 55 -4.11 -7.87 0.60
N THR A 56 -4.00 -8.86 -0.28
CA THR A 56 -4.42 -10.24 -0.06
C THR A 56 -3.54 -11.05 0.89
N VAL A 57 -3.98 -12.25 1.23
CA VAL A 57 -3.25 -13.24 2.03
C VAL A 57 -2.04 -13.82 1.30
N PHE A 58 -1.03 -14.25 2.04
CA PHE A 58 0.09 -15.05 1.52
C PHE A 58 0.01 -16.46 2.10
N VAL A 59 -0.16 -17.45 1.22
CA VAL A 59 -0.54 -18.82 1.60
C VAL A 59 0.61 -19.66 2.15
N ASP A 60 1.84 -19.41 1.71
CA ASP A 60 3.01 -20.16 2.19
C ASP A 60 3.50 -19.58 3.53
N ILE A 61 2.87 -20.02 4.61
CA ILE A 61 3.14 -19.54 5.98
C ILE A 61 4.62 -19.71 6.37
N LYS A 62 5.32 -20.69 5.80
CA LYS A 62 6.72 -20.97 6.16
C LYS A 62 7.72 -20.09 5.39
N ASP A 63 7.29 -19.45 4.30
CA ASP A 63 8.16 -18.59 3.50
C ASP A 63 8.09 -17.12 3.94
N HIS A 64 8.73 -16.82 5.07
CA HIS A 64 8.80 -15.46 5.59
C HIS A 64 9.54 -14.49 4.64
N LYS A 65 10.49 -15.00 3.83
CA LYS A 65 11.24 -14.17 2.88
C LYS A 65 10.36 -13.76 1.70
N GLY A 66 9.64 -14.72 1.13
CA GLY A 66 8.63 -14.46 0.10
C GLY A 66 7.54 -13.52 0.60
N PHE A 67 7.06 -13.75 1.83
CA PHE A 67 6.10 -12.88 2.49
C PHE A 67 6.57 -11.43 2.57
N LEU A 68 7.78 -11.19 3.09
CA LEU A 68 8.34 -9.84 3.23
C LEU A 68 8.57 -9.18 1.87
N ALA A 69 9.08 -9.92 0.88
CA ALA A 69 9.30 -9.39 -0.46
C ALA A 69 7.98 -8.98 -1.13
N GLU A 70 6.94 -9.80 -1.02
CA GLU A 70 5.62 -9.45 -1.56
C GLU A 70 4.98 -8.30 -0.78
N THR A 71 5.13 -8.26 0.55
CA THR A 71 4.60 -7.18 1.39
C THR A 71 5.25 -5.84 1.04
N GLN A 72 6.57 -5.84 0.80
CA GLN A 72 7.30 -4.66 0.35
C GLN A 72 6.82 -4.20 -1.04
N LEU A 73 6.65 -5.13 -1.98
CA LEU A 73 6.11 -4.82 -3.31
C LEU A 73 4.72 -4.15 -3.22
N VAL A 74 3.82 -4.66 -2.39
CA VAL A 74 2.46 -4.06 -2.31
C VAL A 74 2.45 -2.74 -1.54
N LYS A 75 3.35 -2.51 -0.58
CA LYS A 75 3.60 -1.18 -0.01
C LYS A 75 4.02 -0.20 -1.10
N GLU A 76 4.94 -0.59 -1.97
CA GLU A 76 5.40 0.23 -3.11
C GLU A 76 4.29 0.53 -4.12
N LEU A 77 3.36 -0.41 -4.34
CA LEU A 77 2.18 -0.18 -5.17
C LEU A 77 1.17 0.80 -4.56
N GLY A 78 1.25 1.07 -3.25
CA GLY A 78 0.38 2.04 -2.54
C GLY A 78 -0.69 1.41 -1.64
N PHE A 79 -0.59 0.13 -1.33
CA PHE A 79 -1.39 -0.48 -0.25
C PHE A 79 -0.89 0.01 1.12
N GLN A 80 -1.75 -0.02 2.14
CA GLN A 80 -1.36 0.31 3.54
C GLN A 80 -1.70 -0.81 4.53
N GLY A 81 -1.67 -2.05 4.05
CA GLY A 81 -1.83 -3.23 4.88
C GLY A 81 -1.94 -4.49 4.04
N LYS A 82 -1.92 -5.64 4.71
CA LYS A 82 -2.04 -6.96 4.10
C LYS A 82 -2.87 -7.86 5.01
N LEU A 83 -3.76 -8.67 4.42
CA LEU A 83 -4.48 -9.70 5.15
C LEU A 83 -3.49 -10.76 5.65
N ILE A 84 -3.65 -11.19 6.90
CA ILE A 84 -2.80 -12.21 7.53
C ILE A 84 -3.64 -13.43 7.90
N ILE A 85 -3.04 -14.61 7.80
CA ILE A 85 -3.69 -15.89 8.12
C ILE A 85 -2.96 -16.66 9.23
N HIS A 86 -1.82 -16.13 9.70
CA HIS A 86 -1.02 -16.74 10.75
C HIS A 86 -0.46 -15.67 11.70
N PRO A 87 -0.40 -15.91 13.03
CA PRO A 87 0.16 -14.96 14.00
C PRO A 87 1.58 -14.49 13.66
N ASP A 88 2.44 -15.37 13.15
CA ASP A 88 3.82 -15.05 12.79
C ASP A 88 3.94 -13.98 11.68
N GLN A 89 2.86 -13.72 10.93
CA GLN A 89 2.83 -12.68 9.90
C GLN A 89 2.57 -11.29 10.49
N VAL A 90 2.04 -11.17 11.72
CA VAL A 90 1.66 -9.89 12.34
C VAL A 90 2.86 -8.93 12.42
N ASP A 91 3.94 -9.37 13.07
CA ASP A 91 5.12 -8.54 13.28
C ASP A 91 5.81 -8.19 11.96
N LEU A 92 5.83 -9.13 11.02
CA LEU A 92 6.42 -8.93 9.69
C LEU A 92 5.67 -7.87 8.88
N VAL A 93 4.33 -7.90 8.87
CA VAL A 93 3.49 -6.87 8.21
C VAL A 93 3.70 -5.52 8.87
N ASN A 94 3.63 -5.47 10.21
CA ASN A 94 3.78 -4.23 10.95
C ASN A 94 5.16 -3.61 10.71
N GLN A 95 6.22 -4.41 10.64
CA GLN A 95 7.57 -3.93 10.31
C GLN A 95 7.63 -3.23 8.95
N VAL A 96 6.93 -3.75 7.94
CA VAL A 96 6.95 -3.18 6.59
C VAL A 96 6.11 -1.90 6.51
N PHE A 97 4.89 -1.91 7.07
CA PHE A 97 3.95 -0.79 6.95
C PHE A 97 4.17 0.33 7.97
N THR A 98 4.88 0.08 9.08
CA THR A 98 5.22 1.13 10.03
C THR A 98 6.35 1.99 9.44
N PRO A 99 6.16 3.31 9.31
CA PRO A 99 7.22 4.19 8.84
C PRO A 99 8.43 4.14 9.76
N SER A 100 9.64 4.15 9.19
CA SER A 100 10.85 4.24 10.01
C SER A 100 11.01 5.64 10.61
N PRO A 101 11.76 5.79 11.72
CA PRO A 101 12.07 7.12 12.27
C PRO A 101 12.70 8.05 11.23
N GLU A 102 13.53 7.52 10.33
CA GLU A 102 14.17 8.27 9.25
C GLU A 102 13.17 8.72 8.16
N GLU A 103 12.19 7.86 7.81
CA GLU A 103 11.11 8.23 6.90
C GLU A 103 10.25 9.36 7.50
N ILE A 104 9.97 9.30 8.80
CA ILE A 104 9.22 10.33 9.52
C ILE A 104 10.01 11.65 9.54
N GLU A 105 11.29 11.61 9.93
CA GLU A 105 12.14 12.81 9.99
C GLU A 105 12.28 13.47 8.60
N GLU A 106 12.43 12.67 7.54
CA GLU A 106 12.46 13.20 6.16
C GLU A 106 11.14 13.86 5.79
N ALA A 107 10.00 13.23 6.10
CA ALA A 107 8.68 13.81 5.83
C ALA A 107 8.46 15.13 6.58
N GLU A 108 8.86 15.20 7.85
CA GLU A 108 8.80 16.43 8.65
C GLU A 108 9.68 17.55 8.06
N ARG A 109 10.90 17.20 7.60
CA ARG A 109 11.79 18.16 6.92
C ARG A 109 11.18 18.69 5.62
N ILE A 110 10.50 17.85 4.84
CA ILE A 110 9.78 18.26 3.63
C ILE A 110 8.64 19.23 3.96
N VAL A 111 7.82 18.90 4.96
CA VAL A 111 6.71 19.77 5.41
C VAL A 111 7.24 21.13 5.88
N SER A 112 8.27 21.15 6.72
CA SER A 112 8.87 22.39 7.21
C SER A 112 9.44 23.25 6.08
N ALA A 113 10.13 22.64 5.11
CA ALA A 113 10.67 23.36 3.96
C ALA A 113 9.57 24.00 3.09
N PHE A 114 8.44 23.30 2.93
CA PHE A 114 7.27 23.81 2.21
C PHE A 114 6.63 25.00 2.93
N GLU A 115 6.42 24.90 4.25
CA GLU A 115 5.87 25.99 5.06
C GLU A 115 6.74 27.26 5.00
N GLN A 116 8.07 27.10 5.07
CA GLN A 116 8.99 28.23 4.94
C GLN A 116 8.94 28.87 3.53
N ALA A 117 8.73 28.07 2.48
CA ALA A 117 8.56 28.59 1.13
C ALA A 117 7.27 29.40 0.98
N LEU A 118 6.16 28.93 1.57
CA LEU A 118 4.88 29.66 1.58
C LEU A 118 5.02 31.04 2.23
N VAL A 119 5.68 31.13 3.39
CA VAL A 119 5.92 32.43 4.08
C VAL A 119 6.74 33.38 3.21
N LYS A 120 7.67 32.83 2.41
CA LYS A 120 8.51 33.61 1.48
C LYS A 120 7.82 33.90 0.15
N GLY A 121 6.55 33.53 -0.02
CA GLY A 121 5.80 33.70 -1.28
C GLY A 121 6.36 32.87 -2.44
N LYS A 122 7.07 31.77 -2.15
CA LYS A 122 7.62 30.87 -3.16
C LYS A 122 6.65 29.71 -3.40
N ALA A 123 6.37 29.45 -4.67
CA ALA A 123 5.51 28.33 -5.08
C ALA A 123 6.21 26.94 -5.02
N PHE A 124 7.53 26.92 -4.80
CA PHE A 124 8.32 25.69 -4.69
C PHE A 124 9.34 25.79 -3.55
N CYS A 125 9.64 24.65 -2.94
CA CYS A 125 10.75 24.47 -1.99
C CYS A 125 11.72 23.43 -2.56
N SER A 126 13.01 23.55 -2.24
CA SER A 126 13.98 22.49 -2.52
C SER A 126 14.62 21.99 -1.24
N LEU A 127 14.75 20.68 -1.11
CA LEU A 127 15.38 19.98 0.00
C LEU A 127 16.40 18.99 -0.58
N LYS A 128 17.66 19.07 -0.14
CA LYS A 128 18.76 18.20 -0.64
C LYS A 128 18.92 18.20 -2.18
N GLY A 129 18.59 19.32 -2.84
CA GLY A 129 18.71 19.45 -4.31
C GLY A 129 17.61 18.76 -5.11
N LYS A 130 16.53 18.33 -4.45
CA LYS A 130 15.26 17.91 -5.06
C LYS A 130 14.16 18.89 -4.67
#